data_AF-A0A1X7VD34-F1
#
_entry.id   AF-A0A1X7VD34-F1
#
_cell.length_a   1.000
_cell.length_b   1.000
_cell.length_c   1.000
_cell.angle_alpha   90.00
_cell.angle_beta   90.00
_cell.angle_gamma   90.00
#
_symmetry.space_group_name_H-M   'P 1'
#
loop_
_entity.id
_entity.type
_entity.pdbx_description
1 polymer ?
#
loop_
_entity_poly.entity_id
_entity_poly.type
_entity_poly.pdbx_seq_one_letter_code
_entity_poly.pdbx_strand_id
1 'polypeptide(L)'
;FGFGVRGGIEAAVHSAHLFLTKFSSDDAFIKLDFKNAFNSNRRDKILAAVFYICPSIYPLVFSSYLSPSSLFWDNEIINSAEGVQQGDPFGPLLFCFTLNSFMQCLNSDFCVGYFDDISLCGSMSSLLSDLSEKLKMWVILKSGKLL
;
A
#
# COMPACT_ATOMS: atom_id res chain seq x y z
N PHE A 1 -8.77 3.66 -2.05
CA PHE A 1 -10.05 3.85 -1.32
C PHE A 1 -9.97 3.64 0.19
N GLY A 2 -8.89 3.06 0.73
CA GLY A 2 -8.82 2.70 2.17
C GLY A 2 -8.83 3.84 3.20
N PHE A 3 -8.49 5.07 2.83
CA PHE A 3 -8.41 6.18 3.80
C PHE A 3 -9.05 7.46 3.27
N GLY A 4 -9.80 8.17 4.13
CA GLY A 4 -10.30 9.53 3.86
C GLY A 4 -11.36 9.65 2.76
N VAL A 5 -11.90 8.53 2.25
CA VAL A 5 -12.91 8.51 1.18
C VAL A 5 -14.24 7.99 1.73
N ARG A 6 -15.24 8.86 1.83
CA ARG A 6 -16.60 8.47 2.24
C ARG A 6 -17.19 7.50 1.20
N GLY A 7 -17.69 6.35 1.66
CA GLY A 7 -18.24 5.31 0.78
C GLY A 7 -17.18 4.59 -0.06
N GLY A 8 -15.91 4.63 0.35
CA GLY A 8 -14.81 4.13 -0.46
C GLY A 8 -14.86 2.63 -0.74
N ILE A 9 -15.35 1.84 0.21
CA ILE A 9 -15.49 0.39 0.03
C ILE A 9 -16.67 0.05 -0.89
N GLU A 10 -17.79 0.76 -0.77
CA GLU A 10 -18.94 0.60 -1.65
C GLU A 10 -18.57 0.96 -3.09
N ALA A 11 -17.85 2.07 -3.28
CA ALA A 11 -17.32 2.45 -4.59
C ALA A 11 -16.42 1.36 -5.17
N ALA A 12 -15.49 0.82 -4.38
CA ALA A 12 -14.61 -0.27 -4.80
C ALA A 12 -15.38 -1.52 -5.25
N VAL A 13 -16.39 -1.95 -4.48
CA VAL A 13 -17.23 -3.11 -4.80
C VAL A 13 -18.06 -2.86 -6.06
N HIS A 14 -18.70 -1.70 -6.18
CA HIS A 14 -19.49 -1.37 -7.37
C HIS A 14 -18.63 -1.25 -8.63
N SER A 15 -17.41 -0.69 -8.52
CA SER A 15 -16.48 -0.63 -9.63
C SER A 15 -16.01 -2.02 -10.06
N ALA A 16 -15.72 -2.91 -9.10
CA ALA A 16 -15.35 -4.30 -9.39
C ALA A 16 -16.51 -5.03 -10.10
N HIS A 17 -17.73 -4.89 -9.59
CA HIS A 17 -18.91 -5.49 -10.20
C HIS A 17 -19.13 -5.00 -11.63
N LEU A 18 -19.05 -3.68 -11.86
CA LEU A 18 -19.15 -3.09 -13.20
C LEU A 18 -18.08 -3.64 -14.15
N PHE A 19 -16.84 -3.80 -13.67
CA PHE A 19 -15.77 -4.38 -14.48
C PHE A 19 -16.09 -5.82 -14.89
N LEU A 20 -16.57 -6.64 -13.94
CA LEU A 20 -16.94 -8.02 -14.21
C LEU A 20 -18.07 -8.17 -15.25
N THR A 21 -18.94 -7.16 -15.42
CA THR A 21 -19.97 -7.20 -16.49
C THR A 21 -19.39 -7.09 -17.90
N LYS A 22 -18.15 -6.59 -18.05
CA LYS A 22 -17.44 -6.43 -19.32
C LYS A 22 -16.32 -7.45 -19.50
N PHE A 23 -16.23 -8.43 -18.61
CA PHE A 23 -15.15 -9.39 -18.53
C PHE A 23 -15.11 -10.29 -19.76
N SER A 24 -13.95 -10.36 -20.42
CA SER A 24 -13.70 -11.22 -21.58
C SER A 24 -13.05 -12.54 -21.16
N SER A 25 -12.93 -13.50 -22.10
CA SER A 25 -12.30 -14.79 -21.83
C SER A 25 -10.80 -14.70 -21.53
N ASP A 26 -10.15 -13.63 -21.96
CA ASP A 26 -8.70 -13.42 -21.81
C ASP A 26 -8.35 -12.55 -20.59
N ASP A 27 -9.37 -12.12 -19.84
CA ASP A 27 -9.22 -11.35 -18.62
C ASP A 27 -9.05 -12.28 -17.41
N ALA A 28 -8.37 -11.77 -16.39
CA ALA A 28 -8.30 -12.40 -15.08
C ALA A 28 -8.56 -11.37 -13.97
N PHE A 29 -9.01 -11.87 -12.83
CA PHE A 29 -9.14 -11.09 -11.59
C PHE A 29 -8.15 -11.63 -10.57
N ILE A 30 -7.33 -10.74 -10.00
CA ILE A 30 -6.28 -11.10 -9.06
C ILE A 30 -6.46 -10.30 -7.77
N LYS A 31 -6.45 -11.01 -6.64
CA LYS A 31 -6.39 -10.41 -5.32
C LYS A 31 -4.99 -10.58 -4.75
N LEU A 32 -4.38 -9.47 -4.36
CA LEU A 32 -3.09 -9.43 -3.68
C LEU A 32 -3.32 -9.07 -2.21
N ASP A 33 -2.67 -9.83 -1.35
CA ASP A 33 -2.67 -9.65 0.10
C ASP A 33 -1.22 -9.65 0.59
N PHE A 34 -0.86 -8.65 1.41
CA PHE A 34 0.51 -8.50 1.89
C PHE A 34 0.63 -8.94 3.33
N LYS A 35 1.48 -9.95 3.55
CA LYS A 35 1.87 -10.34 4.89
C LYS A 35 2.50 -9.17 5.64
N ASN A 36 1.93 -8.84 6.80
CA ASN A 36 2.46 -7.83 7.72
C ASN A 36 2.63 -6.43 7.07
N ALA A 37 1.67 -6.02 6.24
CA ALA A 37 1.79 -4.87 5.34
C ALA A 37 2.20 -3.57 6.04
N PHE A 38 1.53 -3.22 7.15
CA PHE A 38 1.77 -1.98 7.89
C PHE A 38 3.17 -1.91 8.51
N ASN A 39 3.70 -3.04 8.97
CA ASN A 39 5.02 -3.10 9.61
C ASN A 39 6.18 -3.25 8.60
N SER A 40 5.90 -3.56 7.34
CA SER A 40 6.93 -3.92 6.35
C SER A 40 7.37 -2.76 5.45
N ASN A 41 6.78 -1.57 5.62
CA ASN A 41 7.14 -0.39 4.85
C ASN A 41 8.33 0.31 5.49
N ARG A 42 9.40 0.55 4.73
CA ARG A 42 10.53 1.33 5.23
C ARG A 42 10.14 2.78 5.50
N ARG A 43 10.62 3.31 6.63
CA ARG A 43 10.28 4.68 7.07
C ARG A 43 10.81 5.77 6.16
N ASP A 44 11.95 5.58 5.48
CA ASP A 44 12.44 6.53 4.49
C ASP A 44 11.48 6.66 3.29
N LYS A 45 10.83 5.57 2.88
CA LYS A 45 9.83 5.58 1.80
C LYS A 45 8.54 6.24 2.25
N ILE A 46 8.12 6.02 3.49
CA ILE A 46 6.98 6.72 4.10
C ILE A 46 7.25 8.23 4.12
N LEU A 47 8.41 8.65 4.62
CA LEU A 47 8.80 10.06 4.69
C LEU A 47 8.85 10.70 3.30
N ALA A 48 9.45 10.02 2.32
CA ALA A 48 9.47 10.50 0.93
C ALA A 48 8.05 10.65 0.37
N ALA A 49 7.17 9.67 0.56
CA ALA A 49 5.80 9.73 0.09
C ALA A 49 5.02 10.91 0.71
N VAL A 50 5.18 11.16 2.01
CA VAL A 50 4.57 12.31 2.68
C VAL A 50 5.12 13.62 2.14
N PHE A 51 6.44 13.72 1.96
CA PHE A 51 7.08 14.92 1.43
C PHE A 51 6.51 15.31 0.05
N TYR A 52 6.30 14.32 -0.83
CA TYR A 52 5.79 14.57 -2.17
C TYR A 52 4.26 14.77 -2.22
N ILE A 53 3.48 14.02 -1.43
CA ILE A 53 2.01 14.01 -1.52
C ILE A 53 1.37 15.08 -0.63
N CYS A 54 1.85 15.23 0.61
CA CYS A 54 1.28 16.14 1.59
C CYS A 54 2.38 16.78 2.46
N PRO A 55 3.16 17.72 1.89
CA PRO A 55 4.30 18.32 2.60
C PRO A 55 3.89 19.07 3.88
N SER A 56 2.63 19.50 4.00
CA SER A 56 2.13 20.23 5.17
C SER A 56 2.23 19.44 6.49
N ILE A 57 2.08 18.12 6.45
CA ILE A 57 2.20 17.25 7.64
C ILE A 57 3.60 16.68 7.82
N TYR A 58 4.50 16.90 6.86
CA TYR A 58 5.84 16.30 6.87
C TYR A 58 6.63 16.58 8.16
N PRO A 59 6.66 17.81 8.74
CA PRO A 59 7.41 18.05 9.98
C PRO A 59 6.98 17.16 11.14
N LEU A 60 5.66 16.93 11.28
CA LEU A 60 5.10 16.07 12.32
C LEU A 60 5.44 14.61 12.09
N VAL A 61 5.27 14.12 10.85
CA VAL A 61 5.61 12.73 10.50
C VAL A 61 7.11 12.50 10.65
N PHE A 62 7.94 13.43 10.19
CA PHE A 62 9.40 13.37 10.32
C PHE A 62 9.82 13.25 11.78
N SER A 63 9.29 14.12 12.65
CA SER A 63 9.58 14.04 14.08
C SER A 63 9.15 12.73 14.73
N SER A 64 8.09 12.09 14.21
CA SER A 64 7.51 10.88 14.80
C SER A 64 8.14 9.59 14.27
N TYR A 65 8.63 9.60 13.03
CA TYR A 65 9.03 8.40 12.29
C TYR A 65 10.50 8.36 11.88
N LEU A 66 11.25 9.46 11.88
CA LEU A 66 12.65 9.46 11.44
C LEU A 66 13.52 8.48 12.23
N SER A 67 13.38 8.51 13.56
CA SER A 67 14.18 7.68 14.47
C SER A 67 13.37 6.51 14.98
N PRO A 68 14.00 5.35 15.26
CA PRO A 68 13.31 4.24 15.89
C PRO A 68 12.61 4.65 17.19
N SER A 69 11.40 4.16 17.40
CA SER A 69 10.64 4.34 18.65
C SER A 69 10.74 3.09 19.51
N SER A 70 10.56 3.23 20.82
CA SER A 70 10.59 2.11 21.76
C SER A 70 9.23 1.43 21.85
N LEU A 71 9.19 0.12 21.57
CA LEU A 71 8.09 -0.77 21.90
C LEU A 71 8.41 -1.45 23.23
N PHE A 72 7.50 -1.35 24.19
CA PHE A 72 7.65 -1.97 25.50
C PHE A 72 6.86 -3.28 25.50
N TRP A 73 7.54 -4.40 25.78
CA TRP A 73 6.94 -5.71 25.90
C TRP A 73 7.47 -6.40 27.15
N ASP A 74 6.63 -6.53 28.18
CA ASP A 74 7.05 -7.00 29.50
C ASP A 74 8.27 -6.21 30.03
N ASN A 75 9.41 -6.88 30.22
CA ASN A 75 10.67 -6.28 30.65
C ASN A 75 11.63 -5.95 29.49
N GLU A 76 11.20 -6.18 28.25
CA GLU A 76 11.99 -5.97 27.04
C GLU A 76 11.62 -4.66 26.34
N ILE A 77 12.63 -4.01 25.75
CA ILE A 77 12.45 -2.84 24.90
C ILE A 77 12.89 -3.21 23.49
N ILE A 78 11.95 -3.18 22.54
CA ILE A 78 12.17 -3.50 21.13
C ILE A 78 12.16 -2.19 20.34
N ASN A 79 13.14 -1.97 19.49
CA ASN A 79 13.15 -0.80 18.61
C ASN A 79 12.20 -1.01 17.41
N SER A 80 11.13 -0.22 17.32
CA SER A 80 10.34 -0.07 16.10
C SER A 80 11.08 0.86 15.14
N ALA A 81 11.71 0.28 14.12
CA ALA A 81 12.47 1.00 13.10
C ALA A 81 11.82 0.95 11.70
N GLU A 82 10.78 0.13 11.51
CA GLU A 82 10.08 -0.07 10.24
C GLU A 82 8.57 0.09 10.42
N GLY A 83 7.91 0.40 9.32
CA GLY A 83 6.47 0.47 9.21
C GLY A 83 5.84 1.59 10.00
N VAL A 84 4.53 1.42 10.17
CA VAL A 84 3.66 2.24 11.00
C VAL A 84 2.97 1.38 12.04
N GLN A 85 2.80 1.91 13.24
CA GLN A 85 2.23 1.16 14.34
C GLN A 85 0.71 1.01 14.17
N GLN A 86 0.17 -0.19 14.44
CA GLN A 86 -1.27 -0.38 14.49
C GLN A 86 -1.87 0.38 15.67
N GLY A 87 -2.96 1.10 15.42
CA GLY A 87 -3.55 2.05 16.38
C GLY A 87 -2.98 3.47 16.29
N ASP A 88 -1.96 3.71 15.46
CA ASP A 88 -1.52 5.07 15.14
C ASP A 88 -2.58 5.78 14.26
N PRO A 89 -3.09 6.97 14.66
CA PRO A 89 -4.02 7.75 13.85
C PRO A 89 -3.52 8.06 12.42
N PHE A 90 -2.21 8.26 12.24
CA PHE A 90 -1.59 8.50 10.94
C PHE A 90 -1.23 7.20 10.20
N GLY A 91 -1.14 6.07 10.89
CA GLY A 91 -0.72 4.79 10.29
C GLY A 91 -1.46 4.45 9.00
N PRO A 92 -2.81 4.47 8.98
CA PRO A 92 -3.61 4.29 7.77
C PRO A 92 -3.24 5.23 6.61
N LEU A 93 -3.09 6.53 6.90
CA LEU A 93 -2.74 7.55 5.90
C LEU A 93 -1.35 7.30 5.30
N LEU A 94 -0.36 7.10 6.17
CA LEU A 94 1.03 6.89 5.79
C LEU A 94 1.22 5.62 4.97
N PHE A 95 0.50 4.55 5.33
CA PHE A 95 0.43 3.33 4.54
C PHE A 95 -0.14 3.60 3.15
N CYS A 96 -1.30 4.27 3.06
CA CYS A 96 -1.91 4.61 1.77
C CYS A 96 -1.02 5.49 0.90
N PHE A 97 -0.31 6.47 1.46
CA PHE A 97 0.63 7.32 0.71
C PHE A 97 1.78 6.51 0.11
N THR A 98 2.33 5.58 0.87
CA THR A 98 3.44 4.74 0.41
C THR A 98 2.98 3.75 -0.66
N LEU A 99 1.75 3.23 -0.53
CA LEU A 99 1.16 2.34 -1.51
C LEU A 99 0.75 3.06 -2.81
N ASN A 100 0.39 4.34 -2.74
CA ASN A 100 -0.13 5.09 -3.88
C ASN A 100 0.84 5.11 -5.08
N SER A 101 2.14 5.25 -4.85
CA SER A 101 3.14 5.25 -5.93
C SER A 101 3.19 3.92 -6.67
N PHE A 102 3.03 2.79 -5.98
CA PHE A 102 2.94 1.47 -6.59
C PHE A 102 1.70 1.33 -7.45
N MET A 103 0.55 1.68 -6.88
CA MET A 103 -0.74 1.58 -7.56
C MET A 103 -0.79 2.40 -8.85
N GLN A 104 -0.17 3.58 -8.85
CA GLN A 104 -0.07 4.46 -10.02
C GLN A 104 0.83 3.92 -11.13
N CYS A 105 1.73 2.98 -10.83
CA CYS A 105 2.57 2.35 -11.83
C CYS A 105 1.92 1.15 -12.49
N LEU A 106 0.81 0.61 -11.98
CA LEU A 106 0.15 -0.58 -12.51
C LEU A 106 -0.60 -0.27 -13.82
N ASN A 107 -0.57 -1.22 -14.76
CA ASN A 107 -1.19 -1.11 -16.09
C ASN A 107 -2.57 -1.76 -16.16
N SER A 108 -2.96 -2.56 -15.16
CA SER A 108 -4.24 -3.27 -15.12
C SER A 108 -5.41 -2.31 -15.31
N ASP A 109 -6.35 -2.67 -16.18
CA ASP A 109 -7.52 -1.84 -16.53
C ASP A 109 -8.39 -1.51 -15.30
N PHE A 110 -8.42 -2.43 -14.34
CA PHE A 110 -8.97 -2.22 -13.02
C PHE A 110 -7.88 -2.39 -11.97
N CYS A 111 -7.70 -1.38 -11.15
CA CYS A 111 -6.72 -1.37 -10.06
C CYS A 111 -7.31 -0.65 -8.85
N VAL A 112 -7.69 -1.41 -7.82
CA VAL A 112 -8.37 -0.89 -6.64
C VAL A 112 -7.69 -1.40 -5.37
N GLY A 113 -7.34 -0.48 -4.49
CA GLY A 113 -6.76 -0.79 -3.19
C GLY A 113 -7.64 -0.32 -2.02
N TYR A 114 -7.86 -1.21 -1.07
CA TYR A 114 -8.42 -0.92 0.24
C TYR A 114 -7.42 -1.37 1.30
N PHE A 115 -6.57 -0.43 1.74
CA PHE A 115 -5.35 -0.76 2.48
C PHE A 115 -4.50 -1.82 1.75
N ASP A 116 -4.20 -2.93 2.39
CA ASP A 116 -3.36 -4.03 1.89
C ASP A 116 -4.09 -4.97 0.93
N ASP A 117 -5.43 -4.96 0.94
CA ASP A 117 -6.24 -5.65 -0.07
C ASP A 117 -6.17 -4.88 -1.40
N ILE A 118 -5.41 -5.43 -2.36
CA ILE A 118 -5.34 -4.90 -3.73
C ILE A 118 -6.03 -5.87 -4.68
N SER A 119 -6.93 -5.33 -5.49
CA SER A 119 -7.64 -6.07 -6.54
C SER A 119 -7.24 -5.52 -7.90
N LEU A 120 -6.76 -6.40 -8.77
CA LEU A 120 -6.37 -6.10 -10.14
C LEU A 120 -7.27 -6.90 -11.10
N CYS A 121 -7.69 -6.28 -12.20
CA CYS A 121 -8.40 -6.96 -13.27
C CYS A 121 -7.97 -6.41 -14.62
N GLY A 122 -7.90 -7.28 -15.61
CA GLY A 122 -7.56 -6.94 -16.99
C GLY A 122 -7.03 -8.14 -17.75
N SER A 123 -6.51 -7.88 -18.95
CA SER A 123 -5.92 -8.93 -19.79
C SER A 123 -4.77 -9.66 -19.09
N MET A 124 -4.62 -10.95 -19.37
CA MET A 124 -3.54 -11.76 -18.79
C MET A 124 -2.15 -11.15 -19.01
N SER A 125 -1.90 -10.53 -20.17
CA SER A 125 -0.62 -9.88 -20.48
C SER A 125 -0.35 -8.66 -19.58
N SER A 126 -1.36 -7.81 -19.33
CA SER A 126 -1.25 -6.65 -18.45
C SER A 126 -0.96 -7.06 -17.00
N LEU A 127 -1.68 -8.07 -16.51
CA LEU A 127 -1.53 -8.60 -15.16
C LEU A 127 -0.17 -9.26 -14.95
N LEU A 128 0.31 -10.04 -15.93
CA LEU A 128 1.64 -10.65 -15.86
C LEU A 128 2.75 -9.61 -15.83
N SER A 129 2.65 -8.53 -16.61
CA SER A 129 3.61 -7.41 -16.55
C SER A 129 3.61 -6.74 -15.17
N ASP A 130 2.42 -6.45 -14.63
CA ASP A 130 2.26 -5.84 -13.31
C ASP A 130 2.83 -6.72 -12.18
N LEU A 131 2.62 -8.04 -12.23
CA LEU A 131 3.10 -8.97 -11.21
C LEU A 131 4.58 -9.30 -11.33
N SER A 132 5.09 -9.52 -12.54
CA SER A 132 6.45 -10.04 -12.74
C SER A 132 7.52 -8.96 -12.58
N GLU A 133 7.21 -7.73 -12.98
CA GLU A 133 8.17 -6.62 -12.98
C GLU A 133 7.89 -5.66 -11.82
N LYS A 134 6.66 -5.13 -11.75
CA LYS A 134 6.36 -3.99 -10.87
C LYS A 134 6.15 -4.40 -9.43
N LEU A 135 5.44 -5.52 -9.19
CA LEU A 135 5.25 -6.03 -7.83
C LEU A 135 6.58 -6.43 -7.20
N LYS A 136 7.46 -7.13 -7.94
CA LYS A 136 8.81 -7.47 -7.44
C LYS A 136 9.62 -6.23 -7.11
N MET A 137 9.66 -5.26 -8.02
CA MET A 137 10.37 -4.00 -7.79
C MET A 137 9.81 -3.25 -6.58
N TRP A 138 8.49 -3.21 -6.41
CA TRP A 138 7.89 -2.56 -5.25
C TRP A 138 8.18 -3.28 -3.94
N VAL A 139 8.15 -4.62 -3.91
CA VAL A 139 8.52 -5.38 -2.71
C VAL A 139 9.97 -5.06 -2.29
N ILE A 140 10.89 -5.00 -3.25
CA ILE A 140 12.28 -4.60 -2.98
C ILE A 140 12.35 -3.15 -2.48
N LEU A 141 11.66 -2.22 -3.14
CA LEU A 141 11.70 -0.80 -2.80
C LEU A 141 11.07 -0.49 -1.43
N LYS A 142 10.00 -1.19 -1.06
CA LYS A 142 9.28 -0.95 0.19
C LYS A 142 9.95 -1.61 1.39
N SER A 143 10.61 -2.75 1.22
CA SER A 143 11.09 -3.58 2.33
C SER A 143 12.61 -3.74 2.37
N GLY A 144 13.32 -3.41 1.28
CA GLY A 144 14.76 -3.67 1.14
C GLY A 144 15.13 -5.15 1.03
N LYS A 145 14.15 -6.08 1.02
CA LYS A 145 14.36 -7.53 0.94
C LYS A 145 14.14 -8.00 -0.50
N LEU A 146 15.04 -8.83 -1.01
CA LEU A 146 14.77 -9.62 -2.22
C LEU A 146 13.80 -10.76 -1.87
N LEU A 147 12.84 -11.02 -2.76
CA LEU A 147 11.99 -12.21 -2.74
C LEU A 147 12.80 -13.45 -3.10
#